data_AF-A0A371EL65-F1
#
_entry.id   AF-A0A371EL65-F1
#
_cell.length_a   1.000
_cell.length_b   1.000
_cell.length_c   1.000
_cell.angle_alpha   90.00
_cell.angle_beta   90.00
_cell.angle_gamma   90.00
#
_symmetry.space_group_name_H-M   'P 1'
#
loop_
_entity.id
_entity.type
_entity.pdbx_description
1 polymer ?
#
loop_
_entity_poly.entity_id
_entity_poly.type
_entity_poly.pdbx_seq_one_letter_code
_entity_poly.pdbx_strand_id
1 'polypeptide(L)'
;MALATCELIWVKQLIQELKFTDVQPMKLYCDNQAALHIASNPVFHGRTKHIEIDCHFIQEKLLAKEISTEFVNLRDHRYKLYVPSLEHIIYMLQPEG
;
A
#
# COMPACT_ATOMS: atom_id res chain seq x y z
N MET A 1 6.93 0.85 2.52
CA MET A 1 5.73 0.86 1.64
C MET A 1 5.89 -0.03 0.43
N ALA A 2 6.98 0.04 -0.35
CA ALA A 2 7.14 -0.79 -1.56
C ALA A 2 7.05 -2.30 -1.30
N LEU A 3 7.63 -2.80 -0.21
CA LEU A 3 7.49 -4.21 0.19
C LEU A 3 6.03 -4.62 0.41
N ALA A 4 5.25 -3.85 1.17
CA ALA A 4 3.83 -4.16 1.34
C ALA A 4 3.02 -4.00 0.06
N THR A 5 3.35 -3.04 -0.80
CA THR A 5 2.75 -2.97 -2.13
C THR A 5 3.02 -4.24 -2.92
N CYS A 6 4.25 -4.78 -2.85
CA CYS A 6 4.61 -6.05 -3.47
C CYS A 6 3.78 -7.21 -2.88
N GLU A 7 3.76 -7.37 -1.56
CA GLU A 7 2.94 -8.39 -0.88
C GLU A 7 1.46 -8.30 -1.27
N LEU A 8 0.92 -7.08 -1.33
CA LEU A 8 -0.47 -6.84 -1.69
C LEU A 8 -0.78 -7.24 -3.14
N ILE A 9 0.13 -6.94 -4.07
CA ILE A 9 0.02 -7.39 -5.47
C ILE A 9 0.07 -8.91 -5.56
N TRP A 10 0.97 -9.55 -4.83
CA TRP A 10 1.06 -11.00 -4.77
C TRP A 10 -0.24 -11.64 -4.26
N VAL A 11 -0.81 -11.09 -3.19
CA VAL A 11 -2.12 -11.53 -2.67
C VAL A 11 -3.22 -11.32 -3.70
N LYS A 12 -3.22 -10.19 -4.42
CA LYS A 12 -4.19 -9.93 -5.50
C LYS A 12 -4.10 -10.96 -6.61
N GLN A 13 -2.90 -11.25 -7.07
CA GLN A 13 -2.64 -12.25 -8.11
C GLN A 13 -3.10 -13.64 -7.65
N LEU A 14 -2.80 -14.03 -6.40
CA LEU A 14 -3.26 -15.28 -5.83
C LEU A 14 -4.79 -15.39 -5.80
N ILE A 15 -5.49 -14.33 -5.40
CA ILE A 15 -6.96 -14.29 -5.38
C ILE A 15 -7.52 -14.42 -6.81
N GLN A 16 -6.90 -13.78 -7.80
CA GLN A 16 -7.29 -13.90 -9.21
C GLN A 16 -7.08 -15.32 -9.75
N GLU A 17 -5.98 -15.98 -9.38
CA GLU A 17 -5.72 -17.38 -9.73
C GLU A 17 -6.76 -18.34 -9.13
N LEU A 18 -7.28 -18.01 -7.95
CA LEU A 18 -8.40 -18.71 -7.32
C LEU A 18 -9.76 -18.42 -7.98
N LYS A 19 -9.79 -17.73 -9.13
CA LYS A 19 -10.96 -17.40 -9.97
C LYS A 19 -11.93 -16.39 -9.36
N PHE A 20 -11.49 -15.56 -8.43
CA PHE A 20 -12.25 -14.38 -8.02
C PHE A 20 -12.01 -13.25 -9.03
N THR A 21 -13.04 -12.91 -9.81
CA THR A 21 -12.91 -12.04 -11.00
C THR A 21 -13.09 -10.54 -10.73
N ASP A 22 -13.54 -10.13 -9.54
CA ASP A 22 -13.83 -8.72 -9.21
C ASP A 22 -13.04 -8.23 -7.99
N VAL A 23 -11.71 -8.38 -8.04
CA VAL A 23 -10.84 -7.86 -6.98
C VAL A 23 -10.69 -6.34 -7.13
N GLN A 24 -11.40 -5.59 -6.29
CA GLN A 24 -11.28 -4.14 -6.15
C GLN A 24 -9.82 -3.72 -5.86
N PRO A 25 -9.44 -2.46 -6.13
CA PRO A 25 -8.12 -1.94 -5.76
C PRO A 25 -7.86 -2.22 -4.28
N MET A 26 -6.72 -2.84 -3.97
CA MET A 26 -6.41 -3.18 -2.60
C MET A 26 -5.94 -1.94 -1.83
N LYS A 27 -6.54 -1.70 -0.67
CA LYS A 27 -6.23 -0.54 0.18
C LYS A 27 -4.98 -0.79 1.00
N LEU A 28 -3.97 0.07 0.82
CA LEU A 28 -2.76 0.15 1.61
C LEU A 28 -2.88 1.31 2.59
N TYR A 29 -2.95 1.00 3.89
CA TYR A 29 -3.02 2.03 4.92
C TYR A 29 -1.64 2.35 5.46
N CYS A 30 -1.35 3.65 5.60
CA CYS A 30 -0.09 4.14 6.14
C CYS A 30 -0.32 5.30 7.10
N ASP A 31 0.40 5.31 8.20
CA ASP A 31 0.38 6.35 9.23
C ASP A 31 1.47 7.42 9.02
N ASN A 32 2.31 7.23 8.01
CA ASN A 32 3.37 8.15 7.64
C ASN A 32 2.92 9.00 6.45
N GLN A 33 2.39 10.18 6.74
CA GLN A 33 1.96 11.13 5.73
C GLN A 33 3.10 11.55 4.78
N ALA A 34 4.35 11.61 5.26
CA ALA A 34 5.50 11.91 4.41
C ALA A 34 5.77 10.76 3.43
N ALA A 35 5.63 9.51 3.86
CA ALA A 35 5.75 8.35 3.00
C ALA A 35 4.69 8.39 1.88
N LEU A 36 3.41 8.64 2.22
CA LEU A 36 2.33 8.81 1.24
C LEU A 36 2.61 9.95 0.26
N HIS A 37 3.09 11.09 0.76
CA HIS A 37 3.42 12.23 -0.09
C HIS A 37 4.55 11.90 -1.07
N ILE A 38 5.63 11.27 -0.60
CA ILE A 38 6.75 10.81 -1.43
C ILE A 38 6.23 9.85 -2.50
N ALA A 39 5.42 8.85 -2.12
CA ALA A 39 4.82 7.92 -3.08
C ALA A 39 3.88 8.60 -4.08
N SER A 40 3.20 9.68 -3.72
CA SER A 40 2.28 10.39 -4.64
C SER A 40 2.97 11.43 -5.54
N ASN A 41 4.12 11.95 -5.15
CA ASN A 41 4.78 13.07 -5.82
C ASN A 41 6.31 12.94 -5.73
N PRO A 42 6.98 12.45 -6.79
CA PRO A 42 8.41 12.17 -6.77
C PRO A 42 9.22 13.43 -7.09
N VAL A 43 8.93 14.56 -6.42
CA VAL A 43 9.81 15.74 -6.51
C VAL A 43 10.87 15.59 -5.43
N PHE A 44 11.92 14.83 -5.74
CA PHE A 44 13.11 14.78 -4.91
C PHE A 44 14.35 15.06 -5.76
N HIS A 45 14.97 16.21 -5.52
CA HIS A 45 16.27 16.56 -6.10
C HIS A 45 17.37 16.01 -5.18
N GLY A 46 17.73 14.73 -5.34
CA GLY A 46 19.03 14.21 -4.91
C GLY A 46 19.07 12.97 -4.00
N ARG A 47 19.87 12.00 -4.46
CA ARG A 47 20.76 11.06 -3.71
C ARG A 47 20.26 9.74 -3.12
N THR A 48 19.04 9.27 -3.37
CA THR A 48 18.63 7.92 -2.92
C THR A 48 17.89 7.13 -3.99
N LYS A 49 18.65 6.50 -4.90
CA LYS A 49 18.14 5.70 -6.02
C LYS A 49 17.12 4.63 -5.60
N HIS A 50 17.30 4.00 -4.44
CA HIS A 50 16.37 2.98 -3.95
C HIS A 50 14.99 3.55 -3.59
N ILE A 51 14.94 4.78 -3.07
CA ILE A 51 13.68 5.48 -2.75
C ILE A 51 12.96 5.88 -4.03
N GLU A 52 13.69 6.31 -5.06
CA GLU A 52 13.14 6.65 -6.38
C GLU A 52 12.50 5.43 -7.06
N ILE A 53 13.18 4.28 -7.04
CA ILE A 53 12.66 3.03 -7.61
C ILE A 53 11.41 2.57 -6.87
N ASP A 54 11.45 2.54 -5.53
CA ASP A 54 10.32 2.15 -4.70
C ASP A 54 9.12 3.08 -4.89
N CYS A 55 9.36 4.38 -5.03
CA CYS A 55 8.33 5.37 -5.29
C CYS A 55 7.69 5.18 -6.66
N HIS A 56 8.50 5.00 -7.72
CA HIS A 56 8.00 4.77 -9.07
C HIS A 56 7.15 3.50 -9.12
N PHE A 57 7.61 2.42 -8.48
CA PHE A 57 6.86 1.18 -8.38
C PHE A 57 5.49 1.39 -7.73
N ILE A 58 5.42 2.08 -6.59
CA ILE A 58 4.13 2.34 -5.90
C ILE A 58 3.22 3.21 -6.79
N GLN A 59 3.74 4.21 -7.48
CA GLN A 59 2.97 5.08 -8.38
C GLN A 59 2.37 4.32 -9.54
N GLU A 60 3.15 3.48 -10.20
CA GLU A 60 2.68 2.64 -11.30
C GLU A 60 1.46 1.84 -10.87
N LYS A 61 1.49 1.31 -9.65
CA LYS A 61 0.43 0.47 -9.07
C LYS A 61 -0.79 1.27 -8.63
N LEU A 62 -0.61 2.51 -8.16
CA LEU A 62 -1.70 3.45 -7.91
C LEU A 62 -2.39 3.87 -9.21
N LEU A 63 -1.62 4.21 -10.24
CA LEU A 63 -2.13 4.63 -11.55
C LEU A 63 -2.86 3.49 -12.28
N ALA A 64 -2.35 2.27 -12.16
CA ALA A 64 -3.02 1.06 -12.65
C ALA A 64 -4.29 0.70 -11.86
N LYS A 65 -4.62 1.45 -10.79
CA LYS A 65 -5.70 1.16 -9.85
C LYS A 65 -5.61 -0.26 -9.28
N GLU A 66 -4.39 -0.79 -9.18
CA GLU A 66 -4.16 -2.10 -8.55
C GLU A 66 -4.23 -1.98 -7.04
N ILE A 67 -3.75 -0.84 -6.53
CA ILE A 67 -3.79 -0.46 -5.12
C ILE A 67 -4.37 0.95 -4.96
N SER A 68 -4.82 1.27 -3.76
CA SER A 68 -5.11 2.63 -3.32
C SER A 68 -4.44 2.87 -1.96
N THR A 69 -4.07 4.11 -1.66
CA THR A 69 -3.44 4.45 -0.38
C THR A 69 -4.33 5.36 0.43
N GLU A 70 -4.43 5.10 1.73
CA GLU A 70 -5.18 5.93 2.67
C GLU A 70 -4.35 6.20 3.93
N PHE A 71 -4.37 7.45 4.40
CA PHE A 71 -3.76 7.80 5.67
C PHE A 71 -4.62 7.29 6.83
N VAL A 72 -4.01 6.60 7.78
CA VAL A 72 -4.70 6.16 9.01
C VAL A 72 -3.91 6.60 10.23
N ASN A 73 -4.62 7.13 11.21
CA ASN A 73 -4.03 7.41 12.51
C ASN A 73 -3.98 6.12 13.34
N LEU A 74 -2.78 5.63 13.67
CA LEU A 74 -2.59 4.45 14.53
C LEU A 74 -3.25 4.54 15.91
N ARG A 75 -3.57 5.77 16.37
CA ARG A 75 -4.29 5.99 17.63
C ARG A 75 -5.79 5.71 17.50
N ASP A 76 -6.30 5.53 16.30
CA ASP A 76 -7.67 5.07 16.08
C ASP A 76 -7.76 3.56 16.31
N HIS A 77 -8.44 3.19 17.39
CA HIS A 77 -8.63 1.81 17.85
C HIS A 77 -9.35 0.91 16.83
N ARG A 78 -9.96 1.48 15.78
CA ARG A 78 -10.68 0.75 14.73
C ARG A 78 -9.77 0.07 13.70
N TYR A 79 -8.49 0.42 13.66
CA TYR A 79 -7.54 -0.07 12.64
C TYR A 79 -6.43 -0.97 13.21
N LYS A 80 -6.60 -1.55 14.40
CA LYS A 80 -5.60 -2.46 14.98
C LYS A 80 -5.68 -3.86 14.34
N LEU A 81 -5.06 -4.03 13.17
CA LEU A 81 -4.54 -5.34 12.74
C LEU A 81 -3.00 -5.28 12.75
N TYR A 82 -2.40 -5.97 13.70
CA TYR A 82 -0.94 -6.06 13.87
C TYR A 82 -0.40 -7.16 12.95
N VAL A 83 0.36 -6.79 11.92
CA VAL A 83 1.22 -7.73 11.20
C VAL A 83 2.63 -7.59 11.79
N PRO A 84 3.13 -8.55 12.59
CA PRO A 84 4.38 -8.41 13.35
C PRO A 84 5.64 -8.23 12.50
N SER A 85 5.59 -8.55 11.21
CA SER A 85 6.76 -8.62 10.34
C SER A 85 7.14 -7.30 9.67
N LEU A 86 6.28 -6.28 9.69
CA LEU A 86 6.54 -4.99 9.03
C LEU A 86 6.03 -3.86 9.91
N GLU A 87 6.95 -3.16 10.59
CA GLU A 87 6.64 -2.24 11.69
C GLU A 87 5.65 -1.09 11.42
N HIS A 88 5.14 -0.85 10.20
CA HIS A 88 4.24 0.29 9.94
C HIS A 88 3.15 0.06 8.88
N ILE A 89 2.65 -1.16 8.66
CA ILE A 89 1.65 -1.39 7.59
C ILE A 89 0.50 -2.25 8.09
N ILE A 90 -0.70 -1.64 8.15
CA ILE A 90 -1.95 -2.28 8.58
C ILE A 90 -2.73 -2.67 7.32
N TYR A 91 -3.05 -3.95 7.19
CA TYR A 91 -4.00 -4.47 6.21
C TYR A 91 -5.40 -4.50 6.83
N MET A 92 -6.36 -3.76 6.26
CA MET A 92 -7.78 -3.92 6.59
C MET A 92 -8.52 -4.36 5.33
N LEU A 93 -8.88 -5.65 5.29
CA LEU A 93 -10.05 -6.08 4.55
C LEU A 93 -11.24 -5.35 5.18
N GLN A 94 -11.88 -4.44 4.43
CA GLN A 94 -13.11 -3.81 4.89
C GLN A 94 -14.11 -4.91 5.30
N PRO A 95 -14.77 -4.80 6.47
CA PRO A 95 -16.00 -5.52 6.66
C PRO A 95 -17.04 -4.85 5.75
N GLU A 96 -17.53 -5.61 4.77
CA GLU A 96 -18.72 -5.26 4.00
C GLU A 96 -19.84 -4.88 4.98
N GLY A 97 -20.41 -3.69 4.79
CA GLY A 97 -21.51 -3.14 5.59
C GLY A 97 -22.30 -2.13 4.78
#